data_AF-A0A0K1F881-F1
#
_entry.id   AF-A0A0K1F881-F1
#
_cell.length_a   1.000
_cell.length_b   1.000
_cell.length_c   1.000
_cell.angle_alpha   90.00
_cell.angle_beta   90.00
_cell.angle_gamma   90.00
#
_symmetry.space_group_name_H-M   'P 1'
#
loop_
_entity.id
_entity.type
_entity.pdbx_description
1 polymer ?
#
loop_
_entity_poly.entity_id
_entity_poly.type
_entity_poly.pdbx_seq_one_letter_code
_entity_poly.pdbx_strand_id
1 'polypeptide(L)'
;MNASLLPVRPAPCPGEPLSSYAARLADANGLARGRVLPTRRHDIDVPPSELSTIGSLAALDHAAATQLTMDRYPLTVRGHGPQRRHGWRLHHAVAWVCPSCTVPTGHRELLWQTALVPVCLRCSCYLVRAGSPHAAVPAHPRVLEVVQTLVGLAEASVADRDARQVLYRRRRRCQDLAATIGSDSLGRGGDLPPVDLAAARRWGAYPCPDPTTVAALLVLTGRRRGRRSKPAHLRCHQSALFTDADRDRLDWFLTRLRHHVHQDGLRPDHVPSMLPPPPGEEERKPGAWLSLTRAATALHMLISQASGQAETQGEAMAALGVTGIPSCVLIDGVHAGQGLREQDGDLLTTALQELLAAGLIDYQRRRDILRAVTRLPRTTLLRLPSAITTKPAFRRLALAWMWTRFTHGPMRSSPWPTTPDRDVHAFNQNIDPETRLLLHETGQQLIADTDLLHIPAIQTTWAGIARRYR
;
A
#
# COMPACT_ATOMS: atom_id res chain seq x y z
N MET A 1 -39.71 -1.26 34.77
CA MET A 1 -39.24 -2.17 35.83
C MET A 1 -37.94 -1.60 36.35
N ASN A 2 -37.86 -1.22 37.63
CA ASN A 2 -36.59 -0.81 38.23
C ASN A 2 -35.63 -2.00 38.14
N ALA A 3 -34.57 -1.88 37.34
CA ALA A 3 -33.64 -2.96 37.08
C ALA A 3 -32.77 -3.18 38.33
N SER A 4 -33.23 -4.06 39.22
CA SER A 4 -32.41 -4.56 40.33
C SER A 4 -31.26 -5.39 39.76
N LEU A 5 -30.06 -5.18 40.30
CA LEU A 5 -28.86 -5.95 39.98
C LEU A 5 -29.12 -7.46 40.05
N LEU A 6 -28.60 -8.22 39.09
CA LEU A 6 -28.70 -9.68 39.13
C LEU A 6 -27.72 -10.26 40.16
N PRO A 7 -28.08 -11.33 40.90
CA PRO A 7 -27.23 -11.94 41.93
C PRO A 7 -25.85 -12.39 41.42
N VAL A 8 -25.81 -13.10 40.29
CA VAL A 8 -24.58 -13.60 39.68
C VAL A 8 -24.23 -12.73 38.48
N ARG A 9 -23.01 -12.20 38.45
CA ARG A 9 -22.56 -11.26 37.41
C ARG A 9 -21.24 -11.74 36.82
N PRO A 10 -21.28 -12.62 35.81
CA PRO A 10 -20.06 -13.06 35.14
C PRO A 10 -19.31 -11.86 34.56
N ALA A 11 -17.98 -11.88 34.65
CA ALA A 11 -17.16 -10.90 33.97
C ALA A 11 -17.27 -11.10 32.44
N PRO A 12 -17.43 -10.00 31.67
CA PRO A 12 -17.29 -10.03 30.21
C PRO A 12 -15.96 -10.64 29.78
N CYS A 13 -15.99 -11.55 28.80
CA CYS A 13 -14.75 -12.00 28.19
C CYS A 13 -14.25 -10.98 27.15
N PRO A 14 -12.92 -10.81 26.98
CA PRO A 14 -12.38 -9.94 25.94
C PRO A 14 -12.92 -10.31 24.55
N GLY A 15 -13.48 -9.33 23.84
CA GLY A 15 -14.06 -9.52 22.51
C GLY A 15 -15.37 -10.30 22.48
N GLU A 16 -16.03 -10.55 23.62
CA GLU A 16 -17.32 -11.23 23.66
C GLU A 16 -18.45 -10.36 23.09
N PRO A 17 -19.37 -10.91 22.28
CA PRO A 17 -20.54 -10.17 21.82
C PRO A 17 -21.63 -10.05 22.90
N LEU A 18 -22.37 -8.94 22.90
CA LEU A 18 -23.45 -8.64 23.85
C LEU A 18 -24.49 -9.76 23.94
N SER A 19 -24.84 -10.37 22.83
CA SER A 19 -25.79 -11.48 22.74
C SER A 19 -25.29 -12.75 23.44
N SER A 20 -23.99 -13.03 23.39
CA SER A 20 -23.33 -14.12 24.13
C SER A 20 -23.26 -13.80 25.62
N TYR A 21 -22.83 -12.59 25.95
CA TYR A 21 -22.76 -12.14 27.34
C TYR A 21 -24.14 -12.19 28.02
N ALA A 22 -25.18 -11.70 27.34
CA ALA A 22 -26.54 -11.73 27.83
C ALA A 22 -27.08 -13.16 28.02
N ALA A 23 -26.67 -14.12 27.18
CA ALA A 23 -27.01 -15.52 27.37
C ALA A 23 -26.33 -16.08 28.64
N ARG A 24 -25.01 -15.88 28.80
CA ARG A 24 -24.28 -16.31 30.00
C ARG A 24 -24.78 -15.65 31.28
N LEU A 25 -25.12 -14.37 31.23
CA LEU A 25 -25.69 -13.64 32.36
C LEU A 25 -27.08 -14.20 32.72
N ALA A 26 -27.91 -14.52 31.73
CA ALA A 26 -29.21 -15.15 31.95
C ALA A 26 -29.06 -16.56 32.54
N ASP A 27 -28.20 -17.39 31.93
CA ASP A 27 -27.93 -18.76 32.36
C ASP A 27 -27.40 -18.82 33.80
N ALA A 28 -26.46 -17.93 34.15
CA ALA A 28 -25.90 -17.82 35.50
C ALA A 28 -26.94 -17.43 36.57
N ASN A 29 -28.09 -16.89 36.18
CA ASN A 29 -29.17 -16.50 37.07
C ASN A 29 -30.46 -17.32 36.84
N GLY A 30 -30.40 -18.41 36.06
CA GLY A 30 -31.56 -19.26 35.76
C GLY A 30 -32.68 -18.55 34.98
N LEU A 31 -32.34 -17.52 34.20
CA LEU A 31 -33.28 -16.73 33.41
C LEU A 31 -33.22 -17.13 31.93
N ALA A 32 -34.33 -16.92 31.21
CA ALA A 32 -34.30 -16.95 29.76
C ALA A 32 -33.59 -15.71 29.21
N ARG A 33 -32.73 -15.86 28.19
CA ARG A 33 -32.01 -14.75 27.53
C ARG A 33 -32.92 -13.56 27.22
N GLY A 34 -34.14 -13.80 26.75
CA GLY A 34 -35.13 -12.76 26.40
C GLY A 34 -35.49 -11.80 27.54
N ARG A 35 -35.24 -12.18 28.80
CA ARG A 35 -35.45 -11.34 30.00
C ARG A 35 -34.29 -10.36 30.24
N VAL A 36 -33.11 -10.66 29.70
CA VAL A 36 -31.92 -9.81 29.81
C VAL A 36 -31.76 -8.97 28.53
N LEU A 37 -31.91 -9.61 27.37
CA LEU A 37 -31.79 -8.97 26.07
C LEU A 37 -32.85 -9.53 25.10
N PRO A 38 -33.63 -8.67 24.41
CA PRO A 38 -34.60 -9.12 23.43
C PRO A 38 -34.01 -10.12 22.43
N THR A 39 -34.73 -11.20 22.15
CA THR A 39 -34.24 -12.32 21.32
C THR A 39 -33.78 -11.89 19.94
N ARG A 40 -34.44 -10.89 19.36
CA ARG A 40 -34.15 -10.31 18.04
C ARG A 40 -33.00 -9.28 18.04
N ARG A 41 -32.44 -8.93 19.20
CA ARG A 41 -31.37 -7.92 19.27
C ARG A 41 -30.07 -8.51 18.71
N HIS A 42 -29.45 -7.74 17.82
CA HIS A 42 -28.11 -7.96 17.32
C HIS A 42 -27.11 -7.09 18.08
N ASP A 43 -25.83 -7.42 18.01
CA ASP A 43 -24.76 -6.71 18.73
C ASP A 43 -24.36 -5.39 18.05
N ILE A 44 -25.27 -4.71 17.36
CA ILE A 44 -25.05 -3.43 16.69
C ILE A 44 -26.27 -2.54 16.85
N ASP A 45 -26.07 -1.23 16.78
CA ASP A 45 -27.12 -0.21 16.91
C ASP A 45 -28.00 -0.49 18.14
N VAL A 46 -27.33 -0.88 19.23
CA VAL A 46 -28.02 -1.22 20.46
C VAL A 46 -28.53 0.07 21.08
N PRO A 47 -29.84 0.21 21.35
CA PRO A 47 -30.38 1.42 21.95
C PRO A 47 -29.67 1.73 23.29
N PRO A 48 -29.28 2.99 23.56
CA PRO A 48 -28.58 3.34 24.80
C PRO A 48 -29.35 2.92 26.06
N SER A 49 -30.68 2.95 26.03
CA SER A 49 -31.54 2.48 27.13
C SER A 49 -31.42 0.98 27.38
N GLU A 50 -31.35 0.16 26.33
CA GLU A 50 -31.16 -1.29 26.45
C GLU A 50 -29.76 -1.63 26.96
N LEU A 51 -28.75 -0.92 26.45
CA LEU A 51 -27.37 -1.11 26.89
C LEU A 51 -27.19 -0.70 28.37
N SER A 52 -27.83 0.41 28.78
CA SER A 52 -27.88 0.86 30.18
C SER A 52 -28.62 -0.13 31.08
N THR A 53 -29.69 -0.74 30.58
CA THR A 53 -30.44 -1.78 31.31
C THR A 53 -29.55 -2.99 31.58
N ILE A 54 -28.83 -3.49 30.57
CA ILE A 54 -27.88 -4.59 30.75
C ILE A 54 -26.75 -4.19 31.68
N GLY A 55 -26.20 -2.98 31.52
CA GLY A 55 -25.17 -2.43 32.41
C GLY A 55 -25.65 -2.42 33.87
N SER A 56 -26.89 -1.99 34.11
CA SER A 56 -27.51 -1.98 35.44
C SER A 56 -27.74 -3.38 36.00
N LEU A 57 -28.17 -4.35 35.17
CA LEU A 57 -28.34 -5.75 35.59
C LEU A 57 -27.00 -6.43 35.92
N ALA A 58 -25.97 -6.11 35.15
CA ALA A 58 -24.65 -6.74 35.19
C ALA A 58 -23.60 -6.01 36.04
N ALA A 59 -23.94 -4.83 36.59
CA ALA A 59 -22.99 -3.91 37.21
C ALA A 59 -21.83 -3.49 36.28
N LEU A 60 -22.11 -3.31 34.99
CA LEU A 60 -21.14 -2.80 34.02
C LEU A 60 -21.31 -1.31 33.82
N ASP A 61 -20.20 -0.59 33.76
CA ASP A 61 -20.21 0.79 33.28
C ASP A 61 -20.55 0.85 31.78
N HIS A 62 -20.85 2.06 31.31
CA HIS A 62 -21.22 2.27 29.90
C HIS A 62 -20.11 1.87 28.92
N ALA A 63 -18.84 2.05 29.31
CA ALA A 63 -17.70 1.73 28.45
C ALA A 63 -17.58 0.21 28.26
N ALA A 64 -17.63 -0.55 29.35
CA ALA A 64 -17.60 -2.01 29.38
C ALA A 64 -18.80 -2.61 28.64
N ALA A 65 -20.00 -2.05 28.81
CA ALA A 65 -21.16 -2.48 28.04
C ALA A 65 -20.97 -2.19 26.54
N THR A 66 -20.41 -1.03 26.18
CA THR A 66 -20.11 -0.69 24.77
C THR A 66 -19.07 -1.62 24.15
N GLN A 67 -18.11 -2.14 24.93
CA GLN A 67 -17.11 -3.10 24.44
C GLN A 67 -17.72 -4.39 23.87
N LEU A 68 -18.92 -4.75 24.33
CA LEU A 68 -19.67 -5.93 23.88
C LEU A 68 -20.38 -5.74 22.53
N THR A 69 -20.36 -4.53 21.97
CA THR A 69 -21.12 -4.16 20.77
C THR A 69 -20.21 -3.79 19.61
N MET A 70 -20.68 -4.02 18.38
CA MET A 70 -20.05 -3.55 17.16
C MET A 70 -20.02 -2.03 17.05
N ASP A 71 -20.80 -1.30 17.86
CA ASP A 71 -20.90 0.15 17.82
C ASP A 71 -19.60 0.85 18.25
N ARG A 72 -18.74 0.13 18.99
CA ARG A 72 -17.38 0.58 19.30
C ARG A 72 -16.49 0.75 18.05
N TYR A 73 -16.78 0.03 16.96
CA TYR A 73 -15.93 0.04 15.77
C TYR A 73 -16.37 1.12 14.77
N PRO A 74 -15.42 1.71 14.02
CA PRO A 74 -15.73 2.71 13.01
C PRO A 74 -16.53 2.14 11.84
N LEU A 75 -17.16 3.01 11.05
CA LEU A 75 -17.99 2.63 9.90
C LEU A 75 -17.24 1.77 8.86
N THR A 76 -15.93 1.92 8.73
CA THR A 76 -15.11 1.05 7.88
C THR A 76 -15.22 -0.42 8.25
N VAL A 77 -15.36 -0.73 9.54
CA VAL A 77 -15.52 -2.10 10.05
C VAL A 77 -17.00 -2.47 10.07
N ARG A 78 -17.84 -1.68 10.76
CA ARG A 78 -19.24 -2.05 11.01
C ARG A 78 -20.21 -1.78 9.86
N GLY A 79 -19.83 -0.94 8.89
CA GLY A 79 -20.64 -0.60 7.71
C GLY A 79 -21.44 0.71 7.84
N HIS A 80 -21.85 1.24 6.69
CA HIS A 80 -22.55 2.52 6.52
C HIS A 80 -24.05 2.37 6.30
N GLY A 81 -24.80 3.40 6.70
CA GLY A 81 -26.25 3.50 6.52
C GLY A 81 -27.06 2.50 7.35
N PRO A 82 -28.40 2.51 7.22
CA PRO A 82 -29.29 1.66 8.01
C PRO A 82 -29.04 0.17 7.83
N GLN A 83 -28.60 -0.21 6.62
CA GLN A 83 -28.32 -1.60 6.28
C GLN A 83 -26.85 -2.00 6.54
N ARG A 84 -26.00 -1.08 7.00
CA ARG A 84 -24.60 -1.37 7.37
C ARG A 84 -23.79 -1.99 6.21
N ARG A 85 -23.93 -1.41 5.03
CA ARG A 85 -23.27 -1.84 3.80
C ARG A 85 -21.85 -1.27 3.69
N HIS A 86 -21.05 -1.85 2.81
CA HIS A 86 -19.71 -1.34 2.43
C HIS A 86 -18.65 -1.36 3.55
N GLY A 87 -18.94 -1.98 4.70
CA GLY A 87 -17.98 -2.32 5.75
C GLY A 87 -17.48 -3.76 5.65
N TRP A 88 -16.77 -4.21 6.69
CA TRP A 88 -16.32 -5.60 6.84
C TRP A 88 -17.36 -6.52 7.48
N ARG A 89 -18.42 -5.96 8.05
CA ARG A 89 -19.50 -6.73 8.66
C ARG A 89 -20.22 -7.61 7.63
N LEU A 90 -20.49 -8.85 8.04
CA LEU A 90 -21.27 -9.81 7.28
C LEU A 90 -22.75 -9.38 7.23
N HIS A 91 -23.49 -9.94 6.29
CA HIS A 91 -24.94 -9.76 6.26
C HIS A 91 -25.57 -10.28 7.57
N HIS A 92 -26.60 -9.63 8.09
CA HIS A 92 -27.19 -9.95 9.40
C HIS A 92 -27.74 -11.39 9.53
N ALA A 93 -28.09 -12.01 8.40
CA ALA A 93 -28.53 -13.41 8.34
C ALA A 93 -27.36 -14.43 8.36
N VAL A 94 -26.11 -13.97 8.35
CA VAL A 94 -24.91 -14.82 8.35
C VAL A 94 -24.30 -14.78 9.75
N ALA A 95 -24.26 -15.93 10.40
CA ALA A 95 -23.55 -16.11 11.66
C ALA A 95 -22.45 -17.16 11.47
N TRP A 96 -21.24 -16.82 11.87
CA TRP A 96 -20.12 -17.74 11.93
C TRP A 96 -19.92 -18.26 13.35
N VAL A 97 -19.58 -19.54 13.47
CA VAL A 97 -19.31 -20.21 14.74
C VAL A 97 -18.07 -21.09 14.61
N CYS A 98 -17.38 -21.31 15.73
CA CYS A 98 -16.28 -22.26 15.77
C CYS A 98 -16.87 -23.67 16.00
N PRO A 99 -16.62 -24.65 15.11
CA PRO A 99 -17.13 -26.00 15.30
C PRO A 99 -16.52 -26.68 16.55
N SER A 100 -15.33 -26.25 16.99
CA SER A 100 -14.62 -26.85 18.12
C SER A 100 -15.04 -26.32 19.49
N CYS A 101 -15.21 -24.99 19.66
CA CYS A 101 -15.43 -24.39 20.98
C CYS A 101 -16.83 -23.79 21.18
N THR A 102 -17.53 -23.38 20.12
CA THR A 102 -18.85 -22.76 20.30
C THR A 102 -19.89 -23.77 20.79
N VAL A 103 -19.86 -25.01 20.29
CA VAL A 103 -20.78 -26.06 20.74
C VAL A 103 -20.54 -26.44 22.21
N PRO A 104 -19.32 -26.79 22.64
CA PRO A 104 -19.10 -27.25 24.03
C PRO A 104 -19.12 -26.12 25.06
N THR A 105 -18.73 -24.89 24.71
CA THR A 105 -18.55 -23.81 25.70
C THR A 105 -19.42 -22.59 25.46
N GLY A 106 -20.23 -22.56 24.40
CA GLY A 106 -20.98 -21.37 23.99
C GLY A 106 -20.11 -20.20 23.53
N HIS A 107 -18.79 -20.38 23.38
CA HIS A 107 -17.86 -19.28 23.13
C HIS A 107 -18.09 -18.65 21.76
N ARG A 108 -18.11 -17.31 21.75
CA ARG A 108 -18.25 -16.47 20.56
C ARG A 108 -17.35 -15.25 20.69
N GLU A 109 -16.90 -14.76 19.54
CA GLU A 109 -16.20 -13.48 19.46
C GLU A 109 -17.00 -12.50 18.60
N LEU A 110 -16.98 -11.23 19.00
CA LEU A 110 -17.69 -10.13 18.37
C LEU A 110 -17.24 -9.92 16.91
N LEU A 111 -15.93 -10.02 16.66
CA LEU A 111 -15.37 -9.85 15.32
C LEU A 111 -15.70 -11.01 14.36
N TRP A 112 -16.21 -12.16 14.82
CA TRP A 112 -16.73 -13.21 13.91
C TRP A 112 -17.97 -12.75 13.12
N GLN A 113 -18.56 -11.61 13.49
CA GLN A 113 -19.59 -10.93 12.68
C GLN A 113 -19.00 -10.20 11.47
N THR A 114 -17.69 -10.25 11.27
CA THR A 114 -16.98 -9.56 10.19
C THR A 114 -16.16 -10.55 9.38
N ALA A 115 -15.96 -10.23 8.10
CA ALA A 115 -15.07 -10.97 7.23
C ALA A 115 -13.58 -10.77 7.54
N LEU A 116 -13.22 -10.05 8.62
CA LEU A 116 -11.83 -9.92 9.07
C LEU A 116 -11.35 -11.18 9.80
N VAL A 117 -12.26 -11.95 10.39
CA VAL A 117 -11.94 -13.08 11.26
C VAL A 117 -12.71 -14.34 10.82
N PRO A 118 -12.29 -14.98 9.71
CA PRO A 118 -12.89 -16.24 9.22
C PRO A 118 -12.38 -17.50 9.96
N VAL A 119 -11.58 -17.34 11.01
CA VAL A 119 -10.97 -18.44 11.78
C VAL A 119 -11.13 -18.18 13.27
N CYS A 120 -11.19 -19.24 14.07
CA CYS A 120 -11.07 -19.13 15.50
C CYS A 120 -9.59 -19.12 15.88
N LEU A 121 -9.07 -18.00 16.42
CA LEU A 121 -7.66 -17.91 16.83
C LEU A 121 -7.32 -18.77 18.04
N ARG A 122 -8.32 -19.07 18.89
CA ARG A 122 -8.15 -19.96 20.06
C ARG A 122 -7.99 -21.43 19.67
N CYS A 123 -8.77 -21.89 18.69
CA CYS A 123 -8.78 -23.29 18.24
C CYS A 123 -7.96 -23.51 16.96
N SER A 124 -7.42 -22.44 16.36
CA SER A 124 -6.65 -22.46 15.11
C SER A 124 -7.38 -23.19 13.97
N CYS A 125 -8.69 -23.03 13.84
CA CYS A 125 -9.53 -23.70 12.84
C CYS A 125 -10.40 -22.71 12.08
N TYR A 126 -10.84 -23.07 10.87
CA TYR A 126 -11.82 -22.28 10.13
C TYR A 126 -13.16 -22.21 10.87
N LEU A 127 -13.80 -21.04 10.82
CA LEU A 127 -15.18 -20.92 11.25
C LEU A 127 -16.09 -21.57 10.22
N VAL A 128 -17.31 -21.89 10.65
CA VAL A 128 -18.35 -22.45 9.79
C VAL A 128 -19.63 -21.63 9.96
N ARG A 129 -20.52 -21.69 8.98
CA ARG A 129 -21.83 -21.04 9.11
C ARG A 129 -22.66 -21.78 10.17
N ALA A 130 -23.28 -21.03 11.07
CA ALA A 130 -24.18 -21.59 12.08
C ALA A 130 -25.27 -22.46 11.41
N GLY A 131 -25.50 -23.66 11.95
CA GLY A 131 -26.45 -24.63 11.40
C GLY A 131 -25.91 -25.50 10.26
N SER A 132 -24.66 -25.31 9.81
CA SER A 132 -24.03 -26.19 8.81
C SER A 132 -23.28 -27.34 9.51
N PRO A 133 -23.47 -28.61 9.08
CA PRO A 133 -22.76 -29.75 9.65
C PRO A 133 -21.33 -29.77 9.12
N HIS A 134 -20.35 -29.32 9.90
CA HIS A 134 -18.95 -29.26 9.48
C HIS A 134 -18.04 -29.64 10.63
N ALA A 135 -17.07 -30.53 10.35
CA ALA A 135 -16.00 -30.85 11.28
C ALA A 135 -15.00 -29.68 11.36
N ALA A 136 -14.26 -29.62 12.46
CA ALA A 136 -13.19 -28.64 12.63
C ALA A 136 -12.06 -28.90 11.63
N VAL A 137 -11.87 -27.97 10.69
CA VAL A 137 -10.74 -28.00 9.75
C VAL A 137 -9.67 -27.04 10.25
N PRO A 138 -8.42 -27.51 10.48
CA PRO A 138 -7.31 -26.65 10.87
C PRO A 138 -7.11 -25.51 9.88
N ALA A 139 -6.88 -24.30 10.41
CA ALA A 139 -6.62 -23.13 9.58
C ALA A 139 -5.17 -23.12 9.11
N HIS A 140 -4.95 -22.78 7.84
CA HIS A 140 -3.61 -22.62 7.31
C HIS A 140 -2.83 -21.55 8.11
N PRO A 141 -1.56 -21.76 8.51
CA PRO A 141 -0.79 -20.83 9.36
C PRO A 141 -0.77 -19.39 8.84
N ARG A 142 -0.65 -19.24 7.51
CA ARG A 142 -0.70 -17.91 6.86
C ARG A 142 -2.03 -17.17 7.04
N VAL A 143 -3.15 -17.89 7.12
CA VAL A 143 -4.44 -17.28 7.42
C VAL A 143 -4.44 -16.75 8.85
N LEU A 144 -3.94 -17.55 9.81
CA LEU A 144 -3.85 -17.16 11.22
C LEU A 144 -3.01 -15.88 11.39
N GLU A 145 -1.83 -15.79 10.76
CA GLU A 145 -0.98 -14.59 10.77
C GLU A 145 -1.71 -13.34 10.25
N VAL A 146 -2.39 -13.47 9.11
CA VAL A 146 -3.12 -12.37 8.48
C VAL A 146 -4.29 -11.93 9.36
N VAL A 147 -5.05 -12.88 9.89
CA VAL A 147 -6.21 -12.60 10.74
C VAL A 147 -5.78 -11.94 12.04
N GLN A 148 -4.71 -12.41 12.70
CA GLN A 148 -4.20 -11.78 13.91
C GLN A 148 -3.79 -10.32 13.66
N THR A 149 -3.17 -10.03 12.51
CA THR A 149 -2.85 -8.66 12.10
C THR A 149 -4.12 -7.83 11.89
N LEU A 150 -5.15 -8.40 11.26
CA LEU A 150 -6.42 -7.71 10.99
C LEU A 150 -7.22 -7.44 12.27
N VAL A 151 -7.18 -8.35 13.25
CA VAL A 151 -7.76 -8.12 14.58
C VAL A 151 -7.08 -6.93 15.24
N GLY A 152 -5.74 -6.89 15.27
CA GLY A 152 -5.00 -5.74 15.81
C GLY A 152 -5.34 -4.43 15.10
N LEU A 153 -5.49 -4.44 13.78
CA LEU A 153 -5.92 -3.27 13.01
C LEU A 153 -7.38 -2.87 13.32
N ALA A 154 -8.28 -3.83 13.52
CA ALA A 154 -9.67 -3.55 13.88
C ALA A 154 -9.74 -2.86 15.25
N GLU A 155 -9.00 -3.36 16.24
CA GLU A 155 -8.88 -2.74 17.57
C GLU A 155 -8.27 -1.34 17.49
N ALA A 156 -7.14 -1.18 16.79
CA ALA A 156 -6.48 0.12 16.63
C ALA A 156 -7.38 1.14 15.90
N SER A 157 -8.21 0.69 14.96
CA SER A 157 -9.09 1.56 14.17
C SER A 157 -10.10 2.34 15.00
N VAL A 158 -10.36 1.96 16.25
CA VAL A 158 -11.22 2.73 17.16
C VAL A 158 -10.63 4.13 17.37
N ALA A 159 -9.32 4.25 17.56
CA ALA A 159 -8.64 5.54 17.78
C ALA A 159 -7.85 6.03 16.54
N ASP A 160 -7.28 5.13 15.75
CA ASP A 160 -6.32 5.45 14.69
C ASP A 160 -6.98 5.55 13.30
N ARG A 161 -6.80 6.71 12.64
CA ARG A 161 -7.27 6.96 11.27
C ARG A 161 -6.52 6.13 10.23
N ASP A 162 -5.24 5.85 10.42
CA ASP A 162 -4.43 5.10 9.46
C ASP A 162 -4.83 3.63 9.44
N ALA A 163 -5.06 3.03 10.61
CA ALA A 163 -5.67 1.71 10.73
C ALA A 163 -7.01 1.62 9.97
N ARG A 164 -7.88 2.64 10.07
CA ARG A 164 -9.13 2.72 9.28
C ARG A 164 -8.85 2.73 7.77
N GLN A 165 -7.89 3.52 7.30
CA GLN A 165 -7.53 3.56 5.87
C GLN A 165 -6.95 2.24 5.37
N VAL A 166 -6.14 1.55 6.18
CA VAL A 166 -5.59 0.23 5.83
C VAL A 166 -6.73 -0.78 5.67
N LEU A 167 -7.64 -0.85 6.63
CA LEU A 167 -8.81 -1.74 6.54
C LEU A 167 -9.71 -1.41 5.35
N TYR A 168 -9.92 -0.13 5.05
CA TYR A 168 -10.69 0.30 3.88
C TYR A 168 -10.06 -0.16 2.57
N ARG A 169 -8.77 0.13 2.37
CA ARG A 169 -8.02 -0.29 1.17
C ARG A 169 -7.98 -1.81 1.04
N ARG A 170 -7.82 -2.51 2.16
CA ARG A 170 -7.81 -3.96 2.20
C ARG A 170 -9.15 -4.55 1.74
N ARG A 171 -10.26 -3.95 2.16
CA ARG A 171 -11.61 -4.36 1.76
C ARG A 171 -11.79 -4.23 0.25
N ARG A 172 -11.40 -3.07 -0.30
CA ARG A 172 -11.47 -2.80 -1.74
C ARG A 172 -10.69 -3.85 -2.54
N ARG A 173 -9.45 -4.14 -2.14
CA ARG A 173 -8.65 -5.20 -2.79
C ARG A 173 -9.31 -6.58 -2.73
N CYS A 174 -9.94 -6.93 -1.61
CA CYS A 174 -10.67 -8.21 -1.50
C CYS A 174 -11.89 -8.23 -2.42
N GLN A 175 -12.62 -7.12 -2.49
CA GLN A 175 -13.75 -6.98 -3.39
C GLN A 175 -13.33 -7.07 -4.87
N ASP A 176 -12.27 -6.37 -5.27
CA ASP A 176 -11.76 -6.37 -6.64
C ASP A 176 -11.25 -7.77 -7.04
N LEU A 177 -10.52 -8.45 -6.13
CA LEU A 177 -10.08 -9.82 -6.34
C LEU A 177 -11.28 -10.78 -6.42
N ALA A 178 -12.26 -10.67 -5.53
CA ALA A 178 -13.43 -11.53 -5.52
C ALA A 178 -14.27 -11.41 -6.81
N ALA A 179 -14.26 -10.24 -7.45
CA ALA A 179 -14.92 -10.01 -8.73
C ALA A 179 -14.14 -10.60 -9.93
N THR A 180 -12.82 -10.74 -9.83
CA THR A 180 -11.93 -11.11 -10.95
C THR A 180 -11.26 -12.47 -10.81
N ILE A 181 -11.43 -13.15 -9.67
CA ILE A 181 -10.81 -14.44 -9.40
C ILE A 181 -11.35 -15.53 -10.35
N GLY A 182 -10.42 -16.20 -11.03
CA GLY A 182 -10.68 -17.33 -11.92
C GLY A 182 -10.01 -18.61 -11.43
N SER A 183 -10.42 -19.76 -11.99
CA SER A 183 -9.96 -21.11 -11.61
C SER A 183 -8.43 -21.24 -11.67
N ASP A 184 -7.79 -20.65 -12.68
CA ASP A 184 -6.33 -20.70 -12.88
C ASP A 184 -5.53 -19.97 -11.78
N SER A 185 -6.16 -19.04 -11.07
CA SER A 185 -5.51 -18.29 -9.97
C SER A 185 -5.37 -19.14 -8.70
N LEU A 186 -6.10 -20.25 -8.59
CA LEU A 186 -6.11 -21.16 -7.45
C LEU A 186 -4.98 -22.20 -7.52
N GLY A 187 -4.48 -22.52 -8.72
CA GLY A 187 -3.41 -23.50 -8.94
C GLY A 187 -2.02 -23.06 -8.47
N ARG A 188 -1.78 -21.76 -8.19
CA ARG A 188 -0.48 -21.22 -7.71
C ARG A 188 -0.37 -21.11 -6.18
N GLY A 189 -1.30 -21.69 -5.43
CA GLY A 189 -1.39 -21.54 -3.97
C GLY A 189 -1.71 -22.86 -3.27
N GLY A 190 -0.95 -23.92 -3.57
CA GLY A 190 -1.23 -25.33 -3.29
C GLY A 190 -1.71 -25.75 -1.88
N ASP A 191 -1.66 -24.88 -0.87
CA ASP A 191 -2.11 -25.16 0.50
C ASP A 191 -3.27 -24.27 1.00
N LEU A 192 -3.84 -23.41 0.16
CA LEU A 192 -4.98 -22.56 0.56
C LEU A 192 -6.32 -23.31 0.44
N PRO A 193 -7.31 -22.99 1.31
CA PRO A 193 -8.63 -23.62 1.25
C PRO A 193 -9.31 -23.32 -0.08
N PRO A 194 -10.18 -24.23 -0.56
CA PRO A 194 -10.89 -24.05 -1.82
C PRO A 194 -11.74 -22.78 -1.79
N VAL A 195 -11.77 -22.07 -2.92
CA VAL A 195 -12.56 -20.85 -3.10
C VAL A 195 -13.86 -21.21 -3.81
N ASP A 196 -14.99 -20.94 -3.16
CA ASP A 196 -16.29 -20.93 -3.84
C ASP A 196 -16.38 -19.64 -4.68
N LEU A 197 -16.15 -19.78 -5.99
CA LEU A 197 -16.18 -18.66 -6.93
C LEU A 197 -17.55 -17.98 -6.98
N ALA A 198 -18.65 -18.74 -6.83
CA ALA A 198 -19.99 -18.17 -6.84
C ALA A 198 -20.24 -17.36 -5.57
N ALA A 199 -19.78 -17.83 -4.41
CA ALA A 199 -19.84 -17.08 -3.17
C ALA A 199 -18.92 -15.85 -3.18
N ALA A 200 -17.71 -15.98 -3.73
CA ALA A 200 -16.76 -14.87 -3.87
C ALA A 200 -17.36 -13.74 -4.70
N ARG A 201 -17.96 -14.04 -5.87
CA ARG A 201 -18.56 -13.03 -6.76
C ARG A 201 -19.73 -12.25 -6.15
N ARG A 202 -20.34 -12.76 -5.06
CA ARG A 202 -21.35 -12.03 -4.28
C ARG A 202 -20.75 -10.94 -3.37
N TRP A 203 -19.42 -10.83 -3.29
CA TRP A 203 -18.75 -9.78 -2.54
C TRP A 203 -19.04 -8.41 -3.15
N GLY A 204 -19.93 -7.65 -2.51
CA GLY A 204 -20.39 -6.35 -2.99
C GLY A 204 -20.71 -5.42 -1.83
N ALA A 205 -22.00 -5.23 -1.55
CA ALA A 205 -22.47 -4.49 -0.38
C ALA A 205 -22.04 -5.15 0.94
N TYR A 206 -22.06 -6.49 0.99
CA TYR A 206 -21.54 -7.30 2.08
C TYR A 206 -20.40 -8.21 1.59
N PRO A 207 -19.47 -8.60 2.47
CA PRO A 207 -18.47 -9.62 2.16
C PRO A 207 -19.10 -10.99 1.89
N CYS A 208 -18.31 -11.89 1.30
CA CYS A 208 -18.69 -13.27 1.06
C CYS A 208 -19.12 -13.98 2.38
N PRO A 209 -20.21 -14.77 2.38
CA PRO A 209 -20.68 -15.46 3.58
C PRO A 209 -19.89 -16.72 3.93
N ASP A 210 -19.02 -17.20 3.04
CA ASP A 210 -18.23 -18.41 3.21
C ASP A 210 -16.86 -18.11 3.86
N PRO A 211 -16.58 -18.63 5.08
CA PRO A 211 -15.35 -18.33 5.81
C PRO A 211 -14.08 -18.75 5.07
N THR A 212 -14.09 -19.93 4.44
CA THR A 212 -12.93 -20.48 3.70
C THR A 212 -12.57 -19.63 2.49
N THR A 213 -13.57 -19.22 1.72
CA THR A 213 -13.42 -18.28 0.60
C THR A 213 -12.89 -16.93 1.07
N VAL A 214 -13.43 -16.39 2.17
CA VAL A 214 -12.94 -15.14 2.76
C VAL A 214 -11.48 -15.28 3.17
N ALA A 215 -11.10 -16.37 3.85
CA ALA A 215 -9.73 -16.61 4.27
C ALA A 215 -8.74 -16.68 3.09
N ALA A 216 -9.11 -17.38 2.02
CA ALA A 216 -8.31 -17.41 0.80
C ALA A 216 -8.15 -16.02 0.18
N LEU A 217 -9.24 -15.24 0.05
CA LEU A 217 -9.19 -13.87 -0.46
C LEU A 217 -8.33 -12.95 0.43
N LEU A 218 -8.40 -13.09 1.75
CA LEU A 218 -7.55 -12.34 2.68
C LEU A 218 -6.08 -12.69 2.49
N VAL A 219 -5.72 -13.95 2.29
CA VAL A 219 -4.31 -14.32 2.05
C VAL A 219 -3.86 -13.88 0.67
N LEU A 220 -4.67 -14.05 -0.37
CA LEU A 220 -4.31 -13.69 -1.74
C LEU A 220 -4.18 -12.17 -1.92
N THR A 221 -4.99 -11.37 -1.23
CA THR A 221 -4.79 -9.91 -1.17
C THR A 221 -3.65 -9.51 -0.23
N GLY A 222 -3.25 -10.40 0.69
CA GLY A 222 -2.11 -10.31 1.61
C GLY A 222 -0.78 -10.62 0.98
N ARG A 223 -0.79 -11.51 0.00
CA ARG A 223 0.23 -11.62 -1.04
C ARG A 223 0.14 -10.32 -1.85
N ARG A 224 0.76 -9.27 -1.34
CA ARG A 224 1.21 -8.22 -2.24
C ARG A 224 1.99 -8.96 -3.35
N ARG A 225 1.65 -8.71 -4.61
CA ARG A 225 2.55 -8.95 -5.76
C ARG A 225 3.78 -8.01 -5.64
N GLY A 226 4.39 -7.92 -4.46
CA GLY A 226 5.35 -6.89 -4.05
C GLY A 226 5.22 -6.51 -2.57
N ARG A 227 5.92 -7.26 -1.69
CA ARG A 227 6.62 -6.75 -0.50
C ARG A 227 5.89 -6.43 0.82
N ARG A 228 6.12 -7.18 1.91
CA ARG A 228 5.72 -6.83 3.30
C ARG A 228 6.23 -5.43 3.72
N SER A 229 5.39 -4.61 4.35
CA SER A 229 5.84 -3.42 5.12
C SER A 229 5.38 -3.61 6.55
N LYS A 230 6.33 -3.60 7.50
CA LYS A 230 6.05 -3.69 8.95
C LYS A 230 5.54 -2.33 9.47
N PRO A 231 4.66 -2.31 10.50
CA PRO A 231 4.21 -1.08 11.15
C PRO A 231 5.36 -0.27 11.74
N ALA A 232 5.27 1.07 11.69
CA ALA A 232 6.34 2.00 12.06
C ALA A 232 6.80 1.91 13.52
N HIS A 233 5.97 1.42 14.45
CA HIS A 233 6.31 1.28 15.87
C HIS A 233 7.05 -0.03 16.23
N LEU A 234 7.09 -1.00 15.30
CA LEU A 234 7.95 -2.19 15.38
C LEU A 234 9.25 -2.00 14.60
N ARG A 235 9.59 -0.76 14.20
CA ARG A 235 10.95 -0.40 13.83
C ARG A 235 11.79 -0.46 15.11
N CYS A 236 12.12 -1.68 15.52
CA CYS A 236 13.28 -1.95 16.34
C CYS A 236 14.41 -1.11 15.75
N HIS A 237 15.06 -0.30 16.59
CA HIS A 237 16.24 0.45 16.20
C HIS A 237 17.10 -0.47 15.34
N GLN A 238 17.22 -0.15 14.05
CA GLN A 238 17.97 -0.95 13.11
C GLN A 238 19.38 -1.02 13.65
N SER A 239 19.85 -2.21 14.05
CA SER A 239 21.23 -2.38 14.48
C SER A 239 22.14 -1.83 13.38
N ALA A 240 23.17 -1.09 13.76
CA ALA A 240 24.14 -0.56 12.81
C ALA A 240 24.88 -1.66 12.04
N LEU A 241 24.82 -2.91 12.54
CA LEU A 241 25.50 -4.08 11.99
C LEU A 241 24.63 -4.78 10.96
N PHE A 242 25.23 -5.08 9.80
CA PHE A 242 24.66 -5.94 8.76
C PHE A 242 24.77 -7.41 9.15
N THR A 243 23.78 -8.21 8.76
CA THR A 243 23.76 -9.66 9.00
C THR A 243 24.30 -10.42 7.79
N ASP A 244 24.67 -11.70 7.97
CA ASP A 244 25.08 -12.57 6.86
C ASP A 244 24.01 -12.65 5.77
N ALA A 245 22.73 -12.69 6.18
CA ALA A 245 21.60 -12.65 5.25
C ALA A 245 21.50 -11.35 4.44
N ASP A 246 22.02 -10.22 4.96
CA ASP A 246 22.09 -8.97 4.20
C ASP A 246 23.23 -9.02 3.17
N ARG A 247 24.36 -9.66 3.48
CA ARG A 247 25.45 -9.91 2.52
C ARG A 247 25.01 -10.83 1.40
N ASP A 248 24.39 -11.97 1.73
CA ASP A 248 23.85 -12.92 0.74
C ASP A 248 22.86 -12.23 -0.21
N ARG A 249 22.03 -11.32 0.32
CA ARG A 249 21.09 -10.54 -0.49
C ARG A 249 21.78 -9.56 -1.42
N LEU A 250 22.85 -8.91 -0.97
CA LEU A 250 23.67 -8.03 -1.80
C LEU A 250 24.33 -8.80 -2.95
N ASP A 251 24.95 -9.95 -2.64
CA ASP A 251 25.62 -10.80 -3.63
C ASP A 251 24.63 -11.36 -4.67
N TRP A 252 23.46 -11.80 -4.21
CA TRP A 252 22.39 -12.24 -5.10
C TRP A 252 21.92 -11.09 -6.01
N PHE A 253 21.75 -9.88 -5.46
CA PHE A 253 21.34 -8.73 -6.24
C PHE A 253 22.38 -8.32 -7.28
N LEU A 254 23.68 -8.32 -6.92
CA LEU A 254 24.78 -8.08 -7.86
C LEU A 254 24.83 -9.13 -8.97
N THR A 255 24.61 -10.40 -8.65
CA THR A 255 24.52 -11.49 -9.64
C THR A 255 23.42 -11.22 -10.65
N ARG A 256 22.25 -10.78 -10.17
CA ARG A 256 21.13 -10.40 -11.03
C ARG A 256 21.43 -9.16 -11.88
N LEU A 257 22.12 -8.15 -11.33
CA LEU A 257 22.52 -6.99 -12.11
C LEU A 257 23.50 -7.36 -13.21
N ARG A 258 24.52 -8.19 -12.94
CA ARG A 258 25.47 -8.68 -13.94
C ARG A 258 24.76 -9.38 -15.10
N HIS A 259 23.75 -10.18 -14.80
CA HIS A 259 22.90 -10.82 -15.81
C HIS A 259 22.22 -9.77 -16.72
N HIS A 260 21.58 -8.74 -16.16
CA HIS A 260 20.92 -7.69 -16.95
C HIS A 260 21.90 -6.73 -17.66
N VAL A 261 23.10 -6.51 -17.12
CA VAL A 261 24.18 -5.77 -17.79
C VAL A 261 24.59 -6.51 -19.07
N HIS A 262 24.77 -7.82 -19.01
CA HIS A 262 25.16 -8.61 -20.17
C HIS A 262 24.02 -8.90 -21.15
N GLN A 263 22.83 -9.25 -20.65
CA GLN A 263 21.72 -9.70 -21.49
C GLN A 263 20.91 -8.53 -22.07
N ASP A 264 20.59 -7.54 -21.25
CA ASP A 264 19.67 -6.46 -21.61
C ASP A 264 20.40 -5.14 -21.89
N GLY A 265 21.71 -5.07 -21.69
CA GLY A 265 22.51 -3.86 -21.88
C GLY A 265 22.31 -2.82 -20.78
N LEU A 266 21.97 -3.23 -19.56
CA LEU A 266 21.84 -2.32 -18.41
C LEU A 266 23.15 -1.55 -18.18
N ARG A 267 23.04 -0.23 -18.00
CA ARG A 267 24.15 0.71 -17.79
C ARG A 267 23.77 1.69 -16.68
N PRO A 268 24.75 2.29 -15.99
CA PRO A 268 24.48 3.31 -14.98
C PRO A 268 23.70 4.52 -15.53
N ASP A 269 23.90 4.83 -16.81
CA ASP A 269 23.22 5.90 -17.55
C ASP A 269 21.68 5.77 -17.56
N HIS A 270 21.17 4.54 -17.39
CA HIS A 270 19.74 4.26 -17.31
C HIS A 270 19.13 4.56 -15.94
N VAL A 271 19.91 4.99 -14.96
CA VAL A 271 19.40 5.33 -13.63
C VAL A 271 18.91 6.79 -13.59
N PRO A 272 17.65 7.04 -13.24
CA PRO A 272 17.15 8.40 -13.03
C PRO A 272 17.71 9.02 -11.73
N SER A 273 17.70 10.35 -11.64
CA SER A 273 18.17 11.08 -10.45
C SER A 273 17.34 10.81 -9.18
N MET A 274 16.10 10.34 -9.33
CA MET A 274 15.30 9.72 -8.28
C MET A 274 14.64 8.48 -8.87
N LEU A 275 14.67 7.38 -8.11
CA LEU A 275 13.90 6.21 -8.50
C LEU A 275 12.40 6.56 -8.54
N PRO A 276 11.66 6.04 -9.53
CA PRO A 276 10.21 6.15 -9.54
C PRO A 276 9.62 5.58 -8.24
N PRO A 277 8.55 6.18 -7.69
CA PRO A 277 7.83 5.56 -6.60
C PRO A 277 7.21 4.25 -7.11
N PRO A 278 7.12 3.22 -6.26
CA PRO A 278 6.54 1.94 -6.67
C PRO A 278 5.11 2.09 -7.18
N PRO A 279 4.64 1.21 -8.08
CA PRO A 279 3.38 1.37 -8.78
C PRO A 279 2.21 1.34 -7.79
N GLY A 280 1.36 2.38 -7.84
CA GLY A 280 0.21 2.54 -6.96
C GLY A 280 0.43 3.43 -5.74
N GLU A 281 1.60 4.06 -5.59
CA GLU A 281 1.78 5.23 -4.73
C GLU A 281 1.43 6.51 -5.50
N GLU A 282 0.73 7.45 -4.84
CA GLU A 282 0.37 8.76 -5.41
C GLU A 282 1.62 9.59 -5.80
N GLU A 283 1.38 10.57 -6.68
CA GLU A 283 2.37 11.51 -7.20
C GLU A 283 3.29 12.09 -6.09
N ARG A 284 4.57 12.31 -6.46
CA ARG A 284 5.69 12.78 -5.63
C ARG A 284 5.27 13.62 -4.42
N LYS A 285 5.27 13.03 -3.22
CA LYS A 285 5.06 13.79 -1.98
C LYS A 285 6.26 14.69 -1.69
N PRO A 286 6.05 15.98 -1.35
CA PRO A 286 7.14 16.84 -0.90
C PRO A 286 7.89 16.20 0.27
N GLY A 287 9.20 15.97 0.12
CA GLY A 287 10.06 15.39 1.16
C GLY A 287 10.50 13.93 0.94
N ALA A 288 9.87 13.17 0.04
CA ALA A 288 10.29 11.79 -0.28
C ALA A 288 11.57 11.72 -1.16
N TRP A 289 11.95 12.86 -1.76
CA TRP A 289 13.03 12.95 -2.76
C TRP A 289 14.37 12.43 -2.24
N LEU A 290 14.74 12.76 -0.98
CA LEU A 290 16.05 12.41 -0.44
C LEU A 290 16.28 10.89 -0.37
N SER A 291 15.24 10.13 0.02
CA SER A 291 15.34 8.67 0.13
C SER A 291 15.39 8.00 -1.25
N LEU A 292 14.61 8.50 -2.21
CA LEU A 292 14.60 7.99 -3.59
C LEU A 292 15.88 8.35 -4.35
N THR A 293 16.46 9.51 -4.10
CA THR A 293 17.76 9.89 -4.63
C THR A 293 18.87 9.01 -4.08
N ARG A 294 18.89 8.76 -2.75
CA ARG A 294 19.87 7.86 -2.14
C ARG A 294 19.79 6.44 -2.68
N ALA A 295 18.57 5.93 -2.89
CA ALA A 295 18.36 4.64 -3.53
C ALA A 295 18.82 4.63 -5.00
N ALA A 296 18.61 5.72 -5.74
CA ALA A 296 19.14 5.87 -7.10
C ALA A 296 20.68 5.85 -7.11
N THR A 297 21.33 6.57 -6.19
CA THR A 297 22.79 6.55 -6.03
C THR A 297 23.29 5.13 -5.76
N ALA A 298 22.67 4.41 -4.82
CA ALA A 298 23.04 3.02 -4.52
C ALA A 298 22.85 2.11 -5.75
N LEU A 299 21.76 2.25 -6.50
CA LEU A 299 21.53 1.47 -7.72
C LEU A 299 22.58 1.76 -8.79
N HIS A 300 22.93 3.03 -9.00
CA HIS A 300 23.96 3.44 -9.93
C HIS A 300 25.30 2.79 -9.59
N MET A 301 25.73 2.90 -8.32
CA MET A 301 26.97 2.28 -7.83
C MET A 301 26.98 0.76 -8.04
N LEU A 302 25.86 0.07 -7.76
CA LEU A 302 25.75 -1.37 -7.93
C LEU A 302 25.79 -1.79 -9.41
N ILE A 303 25.21 -1.00 -10.32
CA ILE A 303 25.27 -1.26 -11.77
C ILE A 303 26.69 -1.00 -12.29
N SER A 304 27.34 0.08 -11.85
CA SER A 304 28.75 0.36 -12.17
C SER A 304 29.63 -0.81 -11.73
N GLN A 305 29.45 -1.27 -10.48
CA GLN A 305 30.17 -2.43 -9.94
C GLN A 305 29.88 -3.71 -10.73
N ALA A 306 28.62 -3.96 -11.10
CA ALA A 306 28.23 -5.10 -11.93
C ALA A 306 28.84 -5.03 -13.34
N SER A 307 29.12 -3.82 -13.83
CA SER A 307 29.77 -3.55 -15.12
C SER A 307 31.31 -3.56 -15.03
N GLY A 308 31.88 -3.87 -13.86
CA GLY A 308 33.33 -3.90 -13.62
C GLY A 308 33.97 -2.55 -13.32
N GLN A 309 33.17 -1.51 -13.08
CA GLN A 309 33.64 -0.18 -12.71
C GLN A 309 33.48 0.04 -11.20
N ALA A 310 34.57 0.43 -10.53
CA ALA A 310 34.50 0.87 -9.14
C ALA A 310 34.20 2.37 -9.11
N GLU A 311 33.01 2.73 -8.67
CA GLU A 311 32.56 4.12 -8.60
C GLU A 311 32.32 4.53 -7.14
N THR A 312 32.81 5.71 -6.77
CA THR A 312 32.59 6.28 -5.44
C THR A 312 31.17 6.85 -5.33
N GLN A 313 30.70 7.04 -4.10
CA GLN A 313 29.44 7.74 -3.85
C GLN A 313 29.41 9.14 -4.51
N GLY A 314 30.53 9.87 -4.45
CA GLY A 314 30.63 11.22 -4.99
C GLY A 314 30.46 11.26 -6.51
N GLU A 315 31.08 10.32 -7.22
CA GLU A 315 30.97 10.16 -8.67
C GLU A 315 29.54 9.78 -9.09
N ALA A 316 28.93 8.80 -8.41
CA ALA A 316 27.55 8.40 -8.68
C ALA A 316 26.56 9.56 -8.43
N MET A 317 26.77 10.35 -7.36
CA MET A 317 25.97 11.54 -7.09
C MET A 317 26.16 12.64 -8.14
N ALA A 318 27.40 12.83 -8.63
CA ALA A 318 27.69 13.78 -9.69
C ALA A 318 27.04 13.38 -11.02
N ALA A 319 27.12 12.10 -11.40
CA ALA A 319 26.46 11.54 -12.58
C ALA A 319 24.93 11.75 -12.53
N LEU A 320 24.32 11.50 -11.37
CA LEU A 320 22.90 11.73 -11.15
C LEU A 320 22.52 13.22 -10.99
N GLY A 321 23.49 14.15 -10.98
CA GLY A 321 23.27 15.59 -10.84
C GLY A 321 22.80 16.04 -9.45
N VAL A 322 23.12 15.27 -8.41
CA VAL A 322 22.59 15.41 -7.04
C VAL A 322 23.74 15.47 -6.02
N THR A 323 24.53 16.54 -6.08
CA THR A 323 25.71 16.72 -5.21
C THR A 323 25.34 17.19 -3.80
N GLY A 324 26.20 16.88 -2.82
CA GLY A 324 26.09 17.37 -1.44
C GLY A 324 25.00 16.70 -0.59
N ILE A 325 24.53 15.52 -1.00
CA ILE A 325 23.57 14.73 -0.21
C ILE A 325 24.33 13.89 0.83
N PRO A 326 23.93 13.92 2.12
CA PRO A 326 24.57 13.09 3.13
C PRO A 326 24.34 11.60 2.83
N SER A 327 25.38 10.79 3.09
CA SER A 327 25.27 9.33 2.96
C SER A 327 24.17 8.75 3.87
N CYS A 328 23.88 7.48 3.67
CA CYS A 328 22.97 6.71 4.50
C CYS A 328 23.43 5.26 4.54
N VAL A 329 22.90 4.51 5.51
CA VAL A 329 23.24 3.10 5.74
C VAL A 329 23.15 2.24 4.46
N LEU A 330 22.22 2.52 3.56
CA LEU A 330 22.13 1.84 2.26
C LEU A 330 23.38 2.07 1.39
N ILE A 331 23.78 3.34 1.22
CA ILE A 331 24.94 3.69 0.40
C ILE A 331 26.21 3.16 1.06
N ASP A 332 26.35 3.33 2.37
CA ASP A 332 27.53 2.87 3.12
C ASP A 332 27.66 1.33 3.06
N GLY A 333 26.56 0.61 3.24
CA GLY A 333 26.52 -0.85 3.18
C GLY A 333 26.82 -1.43 1.79
N VAL A 334 26.33 -0.77 0.74
CA VAL A 334 26.65 -1.10 -0.65
C VAL A 334 28.10 -0.81 -0.98
N HIS A 335 28.58 0.39 -0.64
CA HIS A 335 29.94 0.82 -0.95
C HIS A 335 31.00 -0.06 -0.26
N ALA A 336 30.77 -0.40 1.01
CA ALA A 336 31.67 -1.25 1.78
C ALA A 336 31.46 -2.76 1.55
N GLY A 337 30.50 -3.16 0.71
CA GLY A 337 30.15 -4.57 0.48
C GLY A 337 29.60 -5.29 1.72
N GLN A 338 29.07 -4.54 2.70
CA GLN A 338 28.64 -5.08 3.99
C GLN A 338 27.24 -5.68 3.97
N GLY A 339 26.39 -5.30 3.02
CA GLY A 339 25.11 -5.96 2.80
C GLY A 339 23.99 -5.04 2.31
N LEU A 340 22.88 -5.67 1.92
CA LEU A 340 21.67 -5.04 1.42
C LEU A 340 20.49 -5.51 2.27
N ARG A 341 19.90 -4.57 3.03
CA ARG A 341 18.74 -4.85 3.88
C ARG A 341 17.53 -5.21 3.04
N GLU A 342 16.65 -6.04 3.57
CA GLU A 342 15.41 -6.47 2.88
C GLU A 342 14.60 -5.28 2.32
N GLN A 343 14.43 -4.21 3.10
CA GLN A 343 13.70 -2.98 2.71
C GLN A 343 14.40 -2.13 1.64
N ASP A 344 15.71 -2.25 1.48
CA ASP A 344 16.41 -1.57 0.40
C ASP A 344 16.45 -2.48 -0.83
N GLY A 345 16.69 -3.78 -0.65
CA GLY A 345 16.75 -4.78 -1.70
C GLY A 345 15.49 -4.85 -2.58
N ASP A 346 14.30 -4.92 -1.99
CA ASP A 346 13.09 -4.90 -2.84
C ASP A 346 12.76 -3.50 -3.42
N LEU A 347 13.31 -2.40 -2.89
CA LEU A 347 13.14 -1.06 -3.50
C LEU A 347 13.96 -1.02 -4.78
N LEU A 348 15.23 -1.42 -4.69
CA LEU A 348 16.13 -1.51 -5.83
C LEU A 348 15.66 -2.55 -6.85
N THR A 349 15.12 -3.69 -6.41
CA THR A 349 14.55 -4.70 -7.30
C THR A 349 13.34 -4.20 -8.07
N THR A 350 12.43 -3.48 -7.39
CA THR A 350 11.24 -2.90 -8.05
C THR A 350 11.66 -1.85 -9.07
N ALA A 351 12.57 -0.96 -8.69
CA ALA A 351 13.09 0.06 -9.60
C ALA A 351 13.80 -0.55 -10.81
N LEU A 352 14.63 -1.58 -10.62
CA LEU A 352 15.27 -2.31 -11.72
C LEU A 352 14.24 -2.90 -12.69
N GLN A 353 13.18 -3.52 -12.17
CA GLN A 353 12.11 -4.07 -13.02
C GLN A 353 11.39 -2.98 -13.82
N GLU A 354 11.17 -1.81 -13.24
CA GLU A 354 10.58 -0.68 -13.94
C GLU A 354 11.49 -0.12 -15.02
N LEU A 355 12.80 -0.02 -14.78
CA LEU A 355 13.77 0.40 -15.79
C LEU A 355 13.79 -0.56 -16.99
N LEU A 356 13.79 -1.86 -16.72
CA LEU A 356 13.72 -2.90 -17.76
C LEU A 356 12.39 -2.83 -18.53
N ALA A 357 11.26 -2.71 -17.83
CA ALA A 357 9.94 -2.61 -18.45
C ALA A 357 9.76 -1.33 -19.29
N ALA A 358 10.44 -0.24 -18.91
CA ALA A 358 10.47 1.02 -19.65
C ALA A 358 11.42 1.00 -20.86
N GLY A 359 12.15 -0.11 -21.09
CA GLY A 359 13.06 -0.27 -22.22
C GLY A 359 14.41 0.44 -22.02
N LEU A 360 14.89 0.55 -20.77
CA LEU A 360 16.20 1.12 -20.43
C LEU A 360 16.44 2.51 -21.04
N ILE A 361 15.56 3.44 -20.67
CA ILE A 361 15.68 4.84 -21.04
C ILE A 361 17.04 5.40 -20.59
N ASP A 362 17.77 6.06 -21.49
CA ASP A 362 18.98 6.82 -21.15
C ASP A 362 18.63 8.14 -20.45
N TYR A 363 18.61 8.09 -19.11
CA TYR A 363 18.29 9.24 -18.28
C TYR A 363 19.44 10.23 -18.19
N GLN A 364 20.69 9.78 -18.31
CA GLN A 364 21.86 10.67 -18.39
C GLN A 364 21.73 11.60 -19.58
N ARG A 365 21.47 11.04 -20.76
CA ARG A 365 21.29 11.81 -21.99
C ARG A 365 20.09 12.76 -21.91
N ARG A 366 18.96 12.32 -21.34
CA ARG A 366 17.80 13.22 -21.09
C ARG A 366 18.17 14.41 -20.19
N ARG A 367 18.97 14.18 -19.14
CA ARG A 367 19.47 15.28 -18.28
C ARG A 367 20.32 16.24 -19.07
N ASP A 368 21.25 15.74 -19.88
CA ASP A 368 22.17 16.57 -20.64
C ASP A 368 21.45 17.42 -21.70
N ILE A 369 20.50 16.84 -22.43
CA ILE A 369 19.62 17.56 -23.37
C ILE A 369 18.81 18.63 -22.65
N LEU A 370 18.05 18.26 -21.63
CA LEU A 370 17.12 19.18 -20.96
C LEU A 370 17.85 20.26 -20.14
N ARG A 371 19.09 20.02 -19.72
CA ARG A 371 19.92 21.02 -19.03
C ARG A 371 20.28 22.18 -19.96
N ALA A 372 20.43 21.93 -21.27
CA ALA A 372 20.68 22.96 -22.27
C ALA A 372 19.42 23.75 -22.67
N VAL A 373 18.22 23.23 -22.38
CA VAL A 373 16.95 23.88 -22.76
C VAL A 373 16.62 25.01 -21.77
N THR A 374 16.89 26.25 -22.16
CA THR A 374 16.63 27.44 -21.34
C THR A 374 15.31 28.15 -21.68
N ARG A 375 14.68 27.81 -22.81
CA ARG A 375 13.45 28.44 -23.31
C ARG A 375 12.54 27.41 -23.98
N LEU A 376 11.23 27.60 -23.85
CA LEU A 376 10.26 26.80 -24.61
C LEU A 376 10.33 27.18 -26.11
N PRO A 377 10.18 26.21 -27.03
CA PRO A 377 10.08 26.49 -28.45
C PRO A 377 8.96 27.49 -28.76
N ARG A 378 9.23 28.40 -29.71
CA ARG A 378 8.24 29.42 -30.12
C ARG A 378 6.95 28.79 -30.64
N THR A 379 7.06 27.67 -31.35
CA THR A 379 5.92 26.88 -31.84
C THR A 379 5.02 26.39 -30.71
N THR A 380 5.60 25.93 -29.59
CA THR A 380 4.86 25.55 -28.39
C THR A 380 4.16 26.76 -27.75
N LEU A 381 4.87 27.89 -27.61
CA LEU A 381 4.30 29.10 -27.03
C LEU A 381 3.09 29.64 -27.83
N LEU A 382 3.09 29.48 -29.15
CA LEU A 382 1.98 29.90 -30.03
C LEU A 382 0.74 29.00 -29.88
N ARG A 383 0.92 27.73 -29.49
CA ARG A 383 -0.17 26.77 -29.28
C ARG A 383 -0.75 26.81 -27.86
N LEU A 384 -0.09 27.50 -26.93
CA LEU A 384 -0.52 27.59 -25.54
C LEU A 384 -1.49 28.77 -25.32
N PRO A 385 -2.46 28.65 -24.39
CA PRO A 385 -3.36 29.76 -24.05
C PRO A 385 -2.60 31.01 -23.56
N SER A 386 -2.88 32.17 -24.17
CA SER A 386 -2.24 33.44 -23.84
C SER A 386 -2.42 33.83 -22.36
N ALA A 387 -3.58 33.56 -21.78
CA ALA A 387 -3.90 33.83 -20.38
C ALA A 387 -2.96 33.16 -19.35
N ILE A 388 -2.32 32.04 -19.72
CA ILE A 388 -1.41 31.31 -18.85
C ILE A 388 0.05 31.71 -19.14
N THR A 389 0.40 31.89 -20.42
CA THR A 389 1.76 32.23 -20.87
C THR A 389 2.24 33.62 -20.47
N THR A 390 1.33 34.55 -20.16
CA THR A 390 1.64 35.90 -19.66
C THR A 390 2.07 35.92 -18.19
N LYS A 391 1.82 34.85 -17.42
CA LYS A 391 2.26 34.77 -16.03
C LYS A 391 3.81 34.72 -15.98
N PRO A 392 4.48 35.59 -15.20
CA PRO A 392 5.95 35.68 -15.19
C PRO A 392 6.66 34.36 -14.88
N ALA A 393 6.05 33.52 -14.03
CA ALA A 393 6.60 32.23 -13.62
C ALA A 393 6.34 31.08 -14.61
N PHE A 394 5.42 31.24 -15.57
CA PHE A 394 4.95 30.13 -16.42
C PHE A 394 6.09 29.44 -17.16
N ARG A 395 6.92 30.21 -17.88
CA ARG A 395 7.99 29.65 -18.73
C ARG A 395 8.97 28.82 -17.90
N ARG A 396 9.34 29.33 -16.71
CA ARG A 396 10.24 28.63 -15.79
C ARG A 396 9.59 27.37 -15.24
N LEU A 397 8.33 27.45 -14.78
CA LEU A 397 7.60 26.32 -14.21
C LEU A 397 7.30 25.23 -15.24
N ALA A 398 7.05 25.60 -16.50
CA ALA A 398 6.86 24.65 -17.59
C ALA A 398 8.15 23.86 -17.88
N LEU A 399 9.29 24.55 -17.99
CA LEU A 399 10.59 23.89 -18.18
C LEU A 399 10.99 23.04 -16.96
N ALA A 400 10.74 23.55 -15.74
CA ALA A 400 10.93 22.79 -14.50
C ALA A 400 10.04 21.53 -14.46
N TRP A 401 8.77 21.65 -14.86
CA TRP A 401 7.85 20.52 -14.97
C TRP A 401 8.37 19.48 -15.97
N MET A 402 8.83 19.90 -17.15
CA MET A 402 9.44 19.02 -18.16
C MET A 402 10.68 18.31 -17.60
N TRP A 403 11.59 19.05 -16.95
CA TRP A 403 12.75 18.46 -16.28
C TRP A 403 12.33 17.33 -15.35
N THR A 404 11.46 17.63 -14.38
CA THR A 404 11.07 16.62 -13.39
C THR A 404 10.36 15.43 -14.04
N ARG A 405 9.58 15.63 -15.12
CA ARG A 405 8.83 14.55 -15.77
C ARG A 405 9.72 13.61 -16.58
N PHE A 406 10.71 14.13 -17.28
CA PHE A 406 11.52 13.35 -18.22
C PHE A 406 12.83 12.82 -17.63
N THR A 407 13.42 13.51 -16.64
CA THR A 407 14.66 13.08 -15.97
C THR A 407 14.43 12.38 -14.64
N HIS A 408 13.22 12.52 -14.08
CA HIS A 408 12.91 12.14 -12.70
C HIS A 408 13.83 12.78 -11.66
N GLY A 409 14.44 13.95 -11.97
CA GLY A 409 15.30 14.67 -11.03
C GLY A 409 14.56 15.67 -10.15
N PRO A 410 15.02 15.87 -8.89
CA PRO A 410 14.49 16.90 -8.01
C PRO A 410 14.88 18.27 -8.57
N MET A 411 14.16 19.33 -8.22
CA MET A 411 14.49 20.67 -8.72
C MET A 411 15.91 21.12 -8.36
N ARG A 412 16.45 20.66 -7.23
CA ARG A 412 17.86 20.89 -6.84
C ARG A 412 18.87 20.41 -7.90
N SER A 413 18.55 19.38 -8.66
CA SER A 413 19.40 18.83 -9.74
C SER A 413 19.19 19.51 -11.10
N SER A 414 18.18 20.39 -11.19
CA SER A 414 17.79 21.06 -12.43
C SER A 414 18.61 22.34 -12.67
N PRO A 415 18.50 22.95 -13.87
CA PRO A 415 19.03 24.29 -14.13
C PRO A 415 18.44 25.41 -13.24
N TRP A 416 17.34 25.14 -12.53
CA TRP A 416 16.64 26.11 -11.68
C TRP A 416 16.53 25.64 -10.22
N PRO A 417 17.67 25.46 -9.51
CA PRO A 417 17.67 24.87 -8.16
C PRO A 417 16.95 25.71 -7.11
N THR A 418 16.73 27.01 -7.37
CA THR A 418 15.96 27.91 -6.51
C THR A 418 14.45 27.74 -6.64
N THR A 419 13.97 26.99 -7.63
CA THR A 419 12.54 26.71 -7.82
C THR A 419 12.12 25.58 -6.87
N PRO A 420 11.20 25.82 -5.92
CA PRO A 420 10.74 24.77 -5.01
C PRO A 420 9.97 23.66 -5.75
N ASP A 421 10.20 22.39 -5.37
CA ASP A 421 9.44 21.24 -5.92
C ASP A 421 7.91 21.40 -5.72
N ARG A 422 7.49 22.05 -4.62
CA ARG A 422 6.06 22.34 -4.34
C ARG A 422 5.41 23.24 -5.39
N ASP A 423 6.17 24.15 -5.99
CA ASP A 423 5.65 25.11 -6.98
C ASP A 423 5.46 24.40 -8.33
N VAL A 424 6.34 23.46 -8.67
CA VAL A 424 6.20 22.60 -9.85
C VAL A 424 5.03 21.62 -9.69
N HIS A 425 4.82 21.11 -8.47
CA HIS A 425 3.67 20.27 -8.17
C HIS A 425 2.35 21.05 -8.26
N ALA A 426 2.28 22.25 -7.68
CA ALA A 426 1.12 23.13 -7.81
C ALA A 426 0.88 23.52 -9.27
N PHE A 427 1.94 23.76 -10.05
CA PHE A 427 1.83 24.00 -11.49
C PHE A 427 1.18 22.80 -12.21
N ASN A 428 1.62 21.56 -11.94
CA ASN A 428 1.03 20.35 -12.52
C ASN A 428 -0.46 20.22 -12.24
N GLN A 429 -0.91 20.59 -11.03
CA GLN A 429 -2.31 20.52 -10.62
C GLN A 429 -3.16 21.63 -11.27
N ASN A 430 -2.58 22.80 -11.52
CA ASN A 430 -3.29 23.99 -12.01
C ASN A 430 -3.35 24.10 -13.54
N ILE A 431 -2.53 23.36 -14.28
CA ILE A 431 -2.62 23.31 -15.74
C ILE A 431 -3.74 22.37 -16.19
N ASP A 432 -4.47 22.78 -17.22
CA ASP A 432 -5.49 21.96 -17.86
C ASP A 432 -4.85 20.76 -18.60
N PRO A 433 -5.63 19.70 -18.89
CA PRO A 433 -5.13 18.52 -19.58
C PRO A 433 -4.52 18.78 -20.96
N GLU A 434 -5.00 19.76 -21.72
CA GLU A 434 -4.50 20.07 -23.06
C GLU A 434 -3.13 20.75 -23.00
N THR A 435 -2.98 21.74 -22.11
CA THR A 435 -1.68 22.35 -21.80
C THR A 435 -0.68 21.30 -21.32
N ARG A 436 -1.11 20.37 -20.46
CA ARG A 436 -0.26 19.28 -19.97
C ARG A 436 0.19 18.36 -21.10
N LEU A 437 -0.72 17.98 -21.99
CA LEU A 437 -0.41 17.15 -23.15
C LEU A 437 0.58 17.86 -24.08
N LEU A 438 0.33 19.13 -24.40
CA LEU A 438 1.21 19.90 -25.28
C LEU A 438 2.62 20.05 -24.70
N LEU A 439 2.76 20.33 -23.39
CA LEU A 439 4.07 20.38 -22.74
C LEU A 439 4.77 19.01 -22.73
N HIS A 440 4.00 17.92 -22.62
CA HIS A 440 4.54 16.57 -22.71
C HIS A 440 5.06 16.26 -24.12
N GLU A 441 4.26 16.53 -25.16
CA GLU A 441 4.65 16.38 -26.58
C GLU A 441 5.89 17.21 -26.89
N THR A 442 5.94 18.46 -26.46
CA THR A 442 7.13 19.31 -26.64
C THR A 442 8.36 18.71 -25.98
N GLY A 443 8.22 18.14 -24.78
CA GLY A 443 9.34 17.48 -24.09
C GLY A 443 9.83 16.24 -24.81
N GLN A 444 8.91 15.41 -25.31
CA GLN A 444 9.27 14.26 -26.15
C GLN A 444 9.99 14.70 -27.42
N GLN A 445 9.49 15.74 -28.09
CA GLN A 445 10.09 16.27 -29.30
C GLN A 445 11.49 16.84 -29.06
N LEU A 446 11.72 17.59 -27.97
CA LEU A 446 13.06 18.10 -27.65
C LEU A 446 14.09 16.97 -27.45
N ILE A 447 13.66 15.85 -26.88
CA ILE A 447 14.49 14.67 -26.70
C ILE A 447 14.74 13.98 -28.05
N ALA A 448 13.67 13.75 -28.83
CA ALA A 448 13.73 13.06 -30.12
C ALA A 448 14.47 13.84 -31.22
N ASP A 449 14.29 15.16 -31.31
CA ASP A 449 14.97 16.00 -32.31
C ASP A 449 16.49 15.97 -32.11
N THR A 450 16.95 15.81 -30.86
CA THR A 450 18.39 15.64 -30.57
C THR A 450 18.89 14.25 -30.96
N ASP A 451 18.02 13.23 -31.04
CA ASP A 451 18.35 11.89 -31.54
C ASP A 451 18.64 11.88 -33.05
N LEU A 452 17.91 12.70 -33.81
CA LEU A 452 18.10 12.83 -35.26
C LEU A 452 19.40 13.56 -35.63
N LEU A 453 19.92 14.42 -34.74
CA LEU A 453 21.15 15.19 -34.96
C LEU A 453 22.45 14.37 -34.76
N HIS A 454 22.35 13.13 -34.28
CA HIS A 454 23.50 12.23 -34.06
C HIS A 454 23.59 11.04 -35.03
N ILE A 455 22.79 11.03 -36.10
CA ILE A 455 23.01 10.13 -37.24
C ILE A 455 24.17 10.70 -38.08
N PRO A 456 25.29 9.98 -38.29
CA PRO A 456 26.51 10.51 -38.93
C PRO A 456 26.33 10.99 -40.40
N ALA A 457 25.19 10.68 -41.03
CA ALA A 457 24.94 10.95 -42.45
C ALA A 457 24.46 12.39 -42.77
N ILE A 458 24.25 13.27 -41.79
CA ILE A 458 23.73 14.63 -42.03
C ILE A 458 24.59 15.69 -41.33
N GLN A 459 25.92 15.62 -41.48
CA GLN A 459 26.81 16.73 -41.08
C GLN A 459 26.97 17.80 -42.17
N THR A 460 26.53 17.55 -43.41
CA THR A 460 26.80 18.44 -44.55
C THR A 460 25.79 19.58 -44.75
N THR A 461 24.68 19.63 -44.00
CA THR A 461 23.63 20.65 -44.16
C THR A 461 23.47 21.56 -42.94
N TRP A 462 24.54 21.74 -42.15
CA TRP A 462 24.49 22.43 -40.85
C TRP A 462 24.79 23.94 -40.86
N ALA A 463 25.03 24.57 -42.02
CA ALA A 463 25.12 26.03 -42.10
C ALA A 463 23.74 26.75 -42.04
N GLY A 464 22.63 26.01 -42.22
CA GLY A 464 21.29 26.59 -42.30
C GLY A 464 20.49 26.64 -40.99
N ILE A 465 20.71 25.70 -40.06
CA ILE A 465 19.81 25.48 -38.91
C ILE A 465 20.22 26.29 -37.67
N ALA A 466 21.51 26.60 -37.50
CA ALA A 466 21.99 27.48 -36.42
C ALA A 466 21.38 28.90 -36.44
N ARG A 467 20.75 29.30 -37.56
CA ARG A 467 20.04 30.59 -37.70
C ARG A 467 18.59 30.59 -37.20
N ARG A 468 17.97 29.44 -36.90
CA ARG A 468 16.54 29.37 -36.49
C ARG A 468 16.27 29.40 -34.98
N TYR A 469 17.31 29.39 -34.14
CA TYR A 469 17.18 29.42 -32.67
C TYR A 469 17.86 30.62 -31.99
N ARG A 470 18.19 31.69 -32.73
CA ARG A 470 18.51 32.99 -32.11
C ARG A 470 17.25 33.83 -31.91
#